data_AF-A0A0S3UMK1-F1
#
_entry.id   AF-A0A0S3UMK1-F1
#
_cell.length_a   1.000
_cell.length_b   1.000
_cell.length_c   1.000
_cell.angle_alpha   90.00
_cell.angle_beta   90.00
_cell.angle_gamma   90.00
#
_symmetry.space_group_name_H-M   'P 1'
#
loop_
_entity.id
_entity.type
_entity.pdbx_description
1 polymer ?
#
loop_
_entity_poly.entity_id
_entity_poly.type
_entity_poly.pdbx_seq_one_letter_code
_entity_poly.pdbx_strand_id
1 'polypeptide(L)'
;MGFKVYVDFVVDPQLDRRCVTKETAECIQSRLKHSKSLIYAQSSNAAMSKWMPWELGVVDGNTNKCFIMPVQKEDETINSRQEYLLLYPVIGINTFSELRVYDSEYSNYSRPLAECLR
;
A
#
# COMPACT_ATOMS: atom_id res chain seq x y z
N MET A 1 6.95 -18.98 4.58
CA MET A 1 5.84 -18.07 4.19
C MET A 1 5.92 -17.87 2.69
N GLY A 2 4.83 -18.09 1.94
CA GLY A 2 4.84 -18.19 0.46
C GLY A 2 4.09 -17.07 -0.25
N PHE A 3 4.20 -15.82 0.23
CA PHE A 3 3.57 -14.69 -0.43
C PHE A 3 4.33 -14.34 -1.72
N LYS A 4 3.60 -13.98 -2.77
CA LYS A 4 4.15 -13.41 -4.01
C LYS A 4 3.80 -11.94 -4.04
N VAL A 5 4.80 -11.09 -4.20
CA VAL A 5 4.64 -9.64 -4.21
C VAL A 5 4.85 -9.15 -5.64
N TYR A 6 3.94 -8.33 -6.13
CA TYR A 6 4.11 -7.60 -7.37
C TYR A 6 4.82 -6.28 -7.09
N VAL A 7 5.89 -6.01 -7.84
CA VAL A 7 6.60 -4.73 -7.84
C VAL A 7 6.85 -4.35 -9.29
N ASP A 8 6.31 -3.22 -9.72
CA ASP A 8 6.29 -2.76 -11.12
C ASP A 8 7.65 -2.87 -11.82
N PHE A 9 8.68 -2.23 -11.27
CA PHE A 9 10.00 -2.18 -11.90
C PHE A 9 10.75 -3.53 -11.88
N VAL A 10 10.32 -4.47 -11.05
CA VAL A 10 10.91 -5.81 -10.96
C VAL A 10 10.21 -6.78 -11.92
N VAL A 11 8.87 -6.76 -11.94
CA VAL A 11 8.05 -7.71 -12.69
C VAL A 11 7.83 -7.26 -14.12
N ASP A 12 7.70 -5.95 -14.35
CA ASP A 12 7.47 -5.33 -15.64
C ASP A 12 8.51 -4.22 -15.90
N PRO A 13 9.82 -4.55 -16.01
CA PRO A 13 10.90 -3.58 -16.17
C PRO A 13 10.80 -2.72 -17.45
N GLN A 14 9.95 -3.12 -18.39
CA GLN A 14 9.61 -2.37 -19.60
C GLN A 14 8.74 -1.13 -19.32
N LEU A 15 8.13 -0.99 -18.14
CA LEU A 15 7.32 0.17 -17.79
C LEU A 15 8.23 1.38 -17.48
N ASP A 16 8.32 2.34 -18.41
CA ASP A 16 9.03 3.60 -18.17
C ASP A 16 8.17 4.57 -17.36
N ARG A 17 8.60 4.87 -16.14
CA ARG A 17 7.94 5.82 -15.23
C ARG A 17 7.87 7.25 -15.76
N ARG A 18 8.70 7.60 -16.74
CA ARG A 18 8.71 8.92 -17.39
C ARG A 18 7.71 9.02 -18.54
N CYS A 19 7.27 7.88 -19.08
CA CYS A 19 6.37 7.82 -20.22
C CYS A 19 5.19 6.92 -19.89
N VAL A 20 4.16 7.52 -19.29
CA VAL A 20 2.92 6.81 -19.03
C VAL A 20 2.00 6.89 -20.25
N THR A 21 1.69 5.73 -20.81
CA THR A 21 0.65 5.57 -21.83
C THR A 21 -0.59 4.84 -21.29
N LYS A 22 -1.67 4.81 -22.07
CA LYS A 22 -2.88 4.06 -21.71
C LYS A 22 -2.57 2.58 -21.48
N GLU A 23 -1.72 1.99 -22.32
CA GLU A 23 -1.34 0.58 -22.28
C GLU A 23 -0.58 0.26 -20.99
N THR A 24 0.30 1.17 -20.54
CA THR A 24 1.02 1.02 -19.26
C THR A 24 0.05 1.04 -18.08
N ALA A 25 -0.96 1.92 -18.12
CA ALA A 25 -1.99 2.00 -17.09
C ALA A 25 -2.89 0.75 -17.06
N GLU A 26 -3.26 0.20 -18.23
CA GLU A 26 -4.02 -1.05 -18.36
C GLU A 26 -3.24 -2.25 -17.81
N CYS A 27 -1.94 -2.32 -18.09
CA CYS A 27 -1.06 -3.34 -17.54
C CYS A 27 -1.07 -3.29 -16.00
N ILE A 28 -0.79 -2.12 -15.41
CA ILE A 28 -0.78 -1.94 -13.95
C ILE A 28 -2.16 -2.26 -13.36
N GLN A 29 -3.24 -1.77 -13.96
CA GLN A 29 -4.60 -2.06 -13.49
C GLN A 29 -4.88 -3.56 -13.48
N SER A 30 -4.46 -4.29 -14.51
CA SER A 30 -4.59 -5.74 -14.58
C SER A 30 -3.80 -6.41 -13.46
N ARG A 31 -2.54 -6.01 -13.21
CA ARG A 31 -1.72 -6.54 -12.11
C ARG A 31 -2.35 -6.31 -10.73
N LEU A 32 -2.89 -5.12 -10.50
CA LEU A 32 -3.61 -4.77 -9.27
C LEU A 32 -4.87 -5.62 -9.08
N LYS A 33 -5.67 -5.82 -10.14
CA LYS A 33 -6.89 -6.65 -10.08
C LYS A 33 -6.62 -8.13 -9.80
N HIS A 34 -5.46 -8.65 -10.21
CA HIS A 34 -5.03 -10.01 -9.90
C HIS A 34 -4.36 -10.16 -8.52
N SER A 35 -4.10 -9.05 -7.83
CA SER A 35 -3.52 -9.04 -6.49
C SER A 35 -4.61 -9.19 -5.42
N LYS A 36 -4.30 -9.90 -4.33
CA LYS A 36 -5.27 -10.18 -3.25
C LYS A 36 -5.43 -9.04 -2.24
N SER A 37 -4.38 -8.23 -2.10
CA SER A 37 -4.29 -7.14 -1.14
C SER A 37 -3.28 -6.11 -1.63
N LEU A 38 -3.41 -4.89 -1.13
CA LEU A 38 -2.50 -3.77 -1.39
C LEU A 38 -1.85 -3.30 -0.10
N ILE A 39 -0.53 -3.13 -0.12
CA ILE A 39 0.19 -2.38 0.91
C ILE A 39 0.52 -1.02 0.32
N TYR A 40 -0.14 0.01 0.83
CA TYR A 40 0.09 1.40 0.48
C TYR A 40 1.27 1.95 1.29
N ALA A 41 2.44 2.05 0.65
CA ALA A 41 3.63 2.62 1.26
C ALA A 41 3.50 4.16 1.39
N GLN A 42 3.10 4.63 2.57
CA GLN A 42 2.86 6.03 2.83
C GLN A 42 4.16 6.78 3.14
N SER A 43 4.46 7.79 2.32
CA SER A 43 5.58 8.73 2.50
C SER A 43 5.15 10.13 2.03
N SER A 44 5.98 11.15 2.29
CA SER A 44 5.77 12.51 1.77
C SER A 44 5.57 12.54 0.25
N ASN A 45 6.39 11.80 -0.50
CA ASN A 45 6.27 11.68 -1.96
C ASN A 45 5.00 10.93 -2.40
N ALA A 46 4.53 9.96 -1.61
CA ALA A 46 3.30 9.23 -1.92
C ALA A 46 2.07 10.16 -1.93
N ALA A 47 2.02 11.14 -1.02
CA ALA A 47 0.94 12.11 -0.95
C ALA A 47 0.85 13.03 -2.19
N MET A 48 1.96 13.23 -2.89
CA MET A 48 2.03 14.03 -4.12
C MET A 48 1.77 13.21 -5.40
N SER A 49 1.75 11.88 -5.31
CA SER A 49 1.61 11.00 -6.47
C SER A 49 0.16 10.97 -6.97
N LYS A 50 -0.03 11.13 -8.27
CA LYS A 50 -1.34 10.92 -8.92
C LYS A 50 -1.69 9.43 -9.05
N TRP A 51 -0.69 8.54 -9.01
CA TRP A 51 -0.86 7.10 -9.14
C TRP A 51 -1.35 6.48 -7.85
N MET A 52 -0.75 6.86 -6.71
CA MET A 52 -1.03 6.19 -5.43
C MET A 52 -2.53 6.20 -5.06
N PRO A 53 -3.28 7.33 -5.15
CA PRO A 53 -4.73 7.32 -4.90
C PRO A 53 -5.51 6.50 -5.93
N TRP A 54 -5.07 6.49 -7.19
CA TRP A 54 -5.71 5.71 -8.25
C TRP A 54 -5.53 4.20 -8.05
N GLU A 55 -4.31 3.75 -7.75
CA GLU A 55 -4.00 2.35 -7.45
C GLU A 55 -4.77 1.87 -6.22
N LEU A 56 -4.85 2.71 -5.18
CA LEU A 56 -5.67 2.45 -4.00
C LEU A 56 -7.14 2.25 -4.39
N GLY A 57 -7.73 3.17 -5.16
CA GLY A 57 -9.12 3.04 -5.60
C GLY A 57 -9.39 1.79 -6.44
N VAL A 58 -8.45 1.39 -7.29
CA VAL A 58 -8.56 0.16 -8.10
C VAL A 58 -8.60 -1.09 -7.21
N VAL A 59 -7.71 -1.20 -6.22
CA VAL A 59 -7.66 -2.39 -5.36
C VAL A 59 -8.77 -2.38 -4.32
N ASP A 60 -9.11 -1.21 -3.77
CA ASP A 60 -10.18 -1.05 -2.79
C ASP A 60 -11.51 -1.48 -3.39
N GLY A 61 -11.85 -0.98 -4.59
CA GLY A 61 -13.06 -1.39 -5.30
C GLY A 61 -13.09 -2.86 -5.74
N ASN A 62 -11.94 -3.56 -5.77
CA ASN A 62 -11.85 -4.97 -6.18
C ASN A 62 -11.85 -5.94 -4.99
N THR A 63 -11.13 -5.62 -3.92
CA THR A 63 -10.86 -6.56 -2.80
C THR A 63 -11.19 -5.98 -1.43
N ASN A 64 -11.25 -4.66 -1.28
CA ASN A 64 -11.30 -3.93 0.01
C ASN A 64 -10.16 -4.32 0.99
N LYS A 65 -9.07 -4.92 0.51
CA LYS A 65 -7.93 -5.38 1.33
C LYS A 65 -6.73 -4.46 1.14
N CYS A 66 -6.91 -3.21 1.56
CA CYS A 66 -5.87 -2.19 1.50
C CYS A 66 -5.34 -1.89 2.90
N PHE A 67 -4.02 -1.80 3.03
CA PHE A 67 -3.33 -1.56 4.29
C PHE A 67 -2.34 -0.42 4.12
N ILE A 68 -2.25 0.49 5.09
CA ILE A 68 -1.29 1.57 5.04
C ILE A 68 -0.02 1.17 5.77
N MET A 69 1.13 1.27 5.11
CA MET A 69 2.44 1.07 5.72
C MET A 69 3.19 2.41 5.74
N PRO A 70 3.30 3.08 6.89
CA PRO A 70 4.13 4.27 7.02
C PRO A 70 5.59 3.94 6.72
N VAL A 71 6.17 4.66 5.76
CA VAL A 71 7.60 4.58 5.41
C VAL A 71 8.20 5.93 5.78
N GLN A 72 8.61 6.06 7.03
CA GLN A 72 9.23 7.28 7.56
C GLN A 72 10.74 7.21 7.40
N LYS A 73 11.36 8.35 7.08
CA LYS A 73 12.76 8.59 7.48
C LYS A 73 12.72 9.16 8.90
N GLU A 74 13.75 8.88 9.69
CA GLU A 74 13.89 9.42 11.05
C GLU A 74 13.59 10.93 11.05
N ASP A 75 12.76 11.37 12.01
CA ASP A 75 12.26 12.75 12.23
C ASP A 75 11.15 13.30 11.29
N GLU A 76 10.65 12.56 10.31
CA GLU A 76 9.48 13.00 9.51
C GLU A 76 8.15 12.66 10.19
N THR A 77 7.51 13.66 10.81
CA THR A 77 6.08 13.55 11.13
C THR A 77 5.28 13.57 9.82
N ILE A 78 4.59 12.47 9.51
CA ILE A 78 3.62 12.42 8.40
C ILE A 78 2.39 13.24 8.80
N ASN A 79 2.54 14.56 8.82
CA ASN A 79 1.48 15.51 9.14
C ASN A 79 0.46 15.64 7.99
N SER A 80 0.74 15.05 6.82
CA SER A 80 -0.06 15.16 5.60
C SER A 80 -0.69 13.82 5.20
N ARG A 81 -1.23 13.07 6.17
CA ARG A 81 -2.09 11.94 5.83
C ARG A 81 -3.39 12.49 5.24
N GLN A 82 -3.72 12.08 4.02
CA GLN A 82 -5.00 12.43 3.42
C GLN A 82 -6.11 11.75 4.23
N GLU A 83 -7.17 12.48 4.58
CA GLU A 83 -8.26 12.02 5.46
C GLU A 83 -8.85 10.66 5.06
N TYR A 84 -8.99 10.41 3.76
CA TYR A 84 -9.52 9.15 3.27
C TYR A 84 -8.61 7.94 3.58
N LEU A 85 -7.33 8.14 3.85
CA LEU A 85 -6.41 7.06 4.26
C LEU A 85 -6.70 6.55 5.68
N LEU A 86 -7.43 7.33 6.49
CA LEU A 86 -7.87 6.92 7.84
C LEU A 86 -8.91 5.80 7.81
N LEU A 87 -9.50 5.52 6.64
CA LEU A 87 -10.44 4.40 6.45
C LEU A 87 -9.74 3.03 6.49
N TYR A 88 -8.42 3.00 6.29
CA TYR A 88 -7.67 1.77 6.11
C TYR A 88 -6.83 1.44 7.35
N PRO A 89 -6.73 0.13 7.70
CA PRO A 89 -5.88 -0.31 8.80
C PRO A 89 -4.40 -0.03 8.52
N VAL A 90 -3.63 0.15 9.60
CA VAL A 90 -2.22 0.55 9.56
C VAL A 90 -1.32 -0.63 9.91
N ILE A 91 -0.26 -0.83 9.13
CA ILE A 91 0.80 -1.78 9.40
C ILE A 91 1.84 -1.08 10.29
N GLY A 92 2.14 -1.69 11.43
CA GLY A 92 3.16 -1.23 12.37
C GLY A 92 4.05 -2.38 12.84
N ILE A 93 5.10 -2.02 13.55
CA ILE A 93 6.03 -2.96 14.19
C ILE A 93 5.81 -2.88 15.70
N ASN A 94 5.62 -4.03 16.34
CA ASN A 94 5.49 -4.09 17.80
C ASN A 94 6.87 -4.09 18.50
N THR A 95 6.86 -4.09 19.83
CA THR A 95 8.08 -4.16 20.66
C THR A 95 8.93 -5.41 20.45
N PHE A 96 8.39 -6.44 19.81
CA PHE A 96 9.08 -7.69 19.47
C PHE A 96 9.55 -7.73 18.02
N SER A 97 9.54 -6.58 17.32
CA SER A 97 9.91 -6.45 15.90
C SER A 97 9.04 -7.26 14.93
N GLU A 98 7.79 -7.55 15.31
CA GLU A 98 6.82 -8.25 14.46
C GLU A 98 5.94 -7.26 13.71
N LEU A 99 5.69 -7.54 12.43
CA LEU A 99 4.74 -6.78 11.61
C LEU A 99 3.30 -7.15 11.98
N ARG A 100 2.52 -6.14 12.39
CA ARG A 100 1.12 -6.27 12.80
C ARG A 100 0.24 -5.24 12.12
N VAL A 101 -1.04 -5.56 12.04
CA VAL A 101 -2.09 -4.70 11.49
C VAL A 101 -2.95 -4.17 12.63
N TYR A 102 -3.11 -2.85 12.67
CA TYR A 102 -3.89 -2.09 13.64
C TYR A 102 -5.10 -1.49 12.92
N ASP A 103 -6.31 -1.67 13.47
CA ASP A 103 -7.54 -1.19 12.82
C ASP A 103 -7.62 0.35 12.79
N SER A 104 -6.91 1.02 13.71
CA SER A 104 -6.70 2.47 13.71
C SER A 104 -5.39 2.81 14.42
N GLU A 105 -4.88 4.04 14.22
CA GLU A 105 -3.65 4.52 14.86
C GLU A 105 -3.70 4.52 16.39
N TYR A 106 -4.91 4.52 16.96
CA TYR A 106 -5.14 4.53 18.41
C TYR A 106 -5.55 3.15 18.96
N SER A 107 -5.60 2.11 18.11
CA SER A 107 -6.01 0.78 18.53
C SER A 107 -4.87 0.07 19.27
N ASN A 108 -5.15 -0.41 20.47
CA ASN A 108 -4.27 -1.36 21.18
C ASN A 108 -4.42 -2.80 20.67
N TYR A 109 -5.46 -3.08 19.88
CA TYR A 109 -5.68 -4.39 19.29
C TYR A 109 -5.01 -4.47 17.92
N SER A 110 -4.23 -5.54 17.72
CA SER A 110 -3.53 -5.78 16.47
C SER A 110 -3.47 -7.26 16.11
N ARG A 111 -3.48 -7.54 14.81
CA ARG A 111 -3.46 -8.88 14.24
C ARG A 111 -2.15 -9.14 13.49
N PRO A 112 -1.65 -10.38 13.41
CA PRO A 112 -0.47 -10.69 12.61
C PRO A 112 -0.68 -10.31 11.14
N LEU A 113 0.29 -9.62 10.52
CA LEU A 113 0.18 -9.19 9.11
C LEU A 113 -0.14 -10.36 8.16
N ALA A 114 0.50 -11.51 8.39
CA ALA A 114 0.33 -12.70 7.56
C ALA A 114 -1.11 -13.27 7.58
N GLU A 115 -1.90 -12.99 8.62
CA GLU A 115 -3.31 -13.39 8.69
C GLU A 115 -4.20 -12.40 7.92
N CYS A 116 -3.86 -11.12 7.94
CA CYS A 116 -4.63 -10.07 7.28
C CYS A 116 -4.46 -10.04 5.76
N LEU A 117 -3.29 -10.44 5.24
CA LEU A 117 -2.97 -10.40 3.81
C LEU A 117 -3.59 -11.54 2.97
N ARG A 118 -4.16 -12.57 3.62
CA ARG A 118 -4.68 -13.78 2.94
C ARG A 118 -6.00 -13.54 2.23
#